data_AF-A0A956SL42-F1
#
_entry.id   AF-A0A956SL42-F1
#
_cell.length_a   1.000
_cell.length_b   1.000
_cell.length_c   1.000
_cell.angle_alpha   90.00
_cell.angle_beta   90.00
_cell.angle_gamma   90.00
#
_symmetry.space_group_name_H-M   'P 1'
#
loop_
_entity.id
_entity.type
_entity.pdbx_description
1 polymer ?
#
loop_
_entity_poly.entity_id
_entity_poly.type
_entity_poly.pdbx_seq_one_letter_code
_entity_poly.pdbx_strand_id
1 'polypeptide(L)'
;MKLVWREALLSFSRTRTLSVLSVTTIAFALFVTGLFGLVALNLRGAINRIEERVEIVAFVLRGTPSQGLAVAMEDIAAFPEVLSVRYVTEEDALAQAKQDLVEFRDAYEDLQINPLPPSIELRLRPGFRDAA
;
A
#
# COMPACT_ATOMS: atom_id res chain seq x y z
N MET A 1 -1.78 -31.48 43.61
CA MET A 1 -1.63 -30.92 42.25
C MET A 1 -0.69 -31.73 41.35
N LYS A 2 0.51 -32.17 41.78
CA LYS A 2 1.41 -32.99 40.93
C LYS A 2 0.82 -34.35 40.47
N LEU A 3 -0.03 -34.98 41.30
CA LEU A 3 -0.65 -36.28 40.99
C LEU A 3 -1.67 -36.18 39.85
N VAL A 4 -2.59 -35.21 39.90
CA VAL A 4 -3.59 -35.00 38.83
C VAL A 4 -2.97 -34.74 37.45
N TRP A 5 -1.86 -33.98 37.37
CA TRP A 5 -1.13 -33.81 36.10
C TRP A 5 -0.50 -35.10 35.59
N ARG A 6 0.00 -35.94 36.50
CA ARG A 6 0.63 -37.23 36.18
C ARG A 6 -0.40 -38.26 35.73
N GLU A 7 -1.54 -38.36 36.42
CA GLU A 7 -2.67 -39.20 36.02
C GLU A 7 -3.27 -38.74 34.68
N ALA A 8 -3.40 -37.43 34.45
CA ALA A 8 -3.91 -36.90 33.18
C ALA A 8 -3.00 -37.25 31.99
N LEU A 9 -1.67 -37.11 32.14
CA LEU A 9 -0.69 -37.49 31.11
C LEU A 9 -0.65 -39.01 30.86
N LEU A 10 -0.76 -39.81 31.93
CA LEU A 10 -0.83 -41.27 31.82
C LEU A 10 -2.11 -41.74 31.10
N SER A 11 -3.25 -41.09 31.38
CA SER A 11 -4.52 -41.32 30.70
C SER A 11 -4.42 -41.01 29.20
N PHE A 12 -3.76 -39.91 28.84
CA PHE A 12 -3.49 -39.53 27.44
C PHE A 12 -2.64 -40.56 26.69
N SER A 13 -1.68 -41.18 27.38
CA SER A 13 -0.79 -42.19 26.80
C SER A 13 -1.46 -43.56 26.57
N ARG A 14 -2.57 -43.84 27.27
CA ARG A 14 -3.29 -45.12 27.21
C ARG A 14 -4.20 -45.23 25.99
N THR A 15 -4.73 -44.10 25.53
CA THR A 15 -5.53 -43.95 24.30
C THR A 15 -4.82 -43.00 23.34
N ARG A 16 -3.59 -43.37 22.94
CA ARG A 16 -2.72 -42.54 22.08
C ARG A 16 -3.39 -42.10 20.78
N THR A 17 -4.11 -42.99 20.09
CA THR A 17 -4.72 -42.69 18.79
C THR A 17 -5.82 -41.63 18.92
N LEU A 18 -6.76 -41.82 19.84
CA LEU A 18 -7.86 -40.88 20.07
C LEU A 18 -7.35 -39.52 20.55
N SER A 19 -6.39 -39.54 21.48
CA SER A 19 -5.81 -38.32 22.05
C SER A 19 -5.02 -37.52 21.00
N VAL A 20 -4.25 -38.20 20.14
CA VAL A 20 -3.55 -37.56 19.00
C VAL A 20 -4.56 -36.95 18.03
N LEU A 21 -5.65 -37.66 17.71
CA LEU A 21 -6.69 -37.15 16.82
C LEU A 21 -7.30 -35.85 17.37
N SER A 22 -7.71 -35.85 18.64
CA SER A 22 -8.30 -34.67 19.29
C SER A 22 -7.32 -33.49 19.36
N VAL A 23 -6.06 -33.71 19.73
CA VAL A 23 -5.04 -32.65 19.74
C VAL A 23 -4.83 -32.09 18.35
N THR A 24 -4.79 -32.95 17.33
CA THR A 24 -4.62 -32.54 15.94
C THR A 24 -5.79 -31.68 15.48
N THR A 25 -7.03 -32.06 15.80
CA THR A 25 -8.21 -31.25 15.48
C THR A 25 -8.17 -29.88 16.16
N ILE A 26 -7.82 -29.84 17.45
CA ILE A 26 -7.68 -28.57 18.19
C ILE A 26 -6.56 -27.72 17.58
N ALA A 27 -5.42 -28.33 17.26
CA ALA A 27 -4.30 -27.65 16.63
C ALA A 27 -4.68 -27.07 15.27
N PHE A 28 -5.41 -27.82 14.43
CA PHE A 28 -5.91 -27.30 13.16
C PHE A 28 -6.90 -26.15 13.35
N ALA A 29 -7.83 -26.24 14.30
CA ALA A 29 -8.77 -25.16 14.57
C ALA A 29 -8.06 -23.86 15.00
N LEU A 30 -7.07 -23.98 15.90
CA LEU A 30 -6.26 -22.85 16.33
C LEU A 30 -5.35 -22.34 15.21
N PHE A 31 -4.80 -23.24 14.39
CA PHE A 31 -3.96 -22.88 13.25
C PHE A 31 -4.72 -22.08 12.21
N VAL A 32 -5.92 -22.54 11.82
CA VAL A 32 -6.78 -21.83 10.87
C VAL A 32 -7.20 -20.47 11.44
N THR A 33 -7.55 -20.41 12.73
CA THR A 33 -7.89 -19.15 13.40
C THR A 33 -6.70 -18.19 13.43
N GLY A 34 -5.51 -18.67 13.76
CA GLY A 34 -4.28 -17.88 13.77
C GLY A 34 -3.88 -17.40 12.38
N LEU A 35 -4.02 -18.26 11.36
CA LEU A 35 -3.77 -17.90 9.97
C LEU A 35 -4.75 -16.82 9.50
N PHE A 36 -6.04 -16.96 9.83
CA PHE A 36 -7.03 -15.94 9.52
C PHE A 36 -6.69 -14.60 10.19
N GLY A 37 -6.33 -14.62 11.48
CA GLY A 37 -5.89 -13.41 12.19
C GLY A 37 -4.66 -12.77 11.55
N LEU A 38 -3.67 -13.58 11.17
CA LEU A 38 -2.46 -13.11 10.48
C LEU A 38 -2.80 -12.46 9.14
N VAL A 39 -3.65 -13.11 8.33
CA VAL A 39 -4.10 -12.56 7.04
C VAL A 39 -4.86 -11.25 7.26
N ALA A 40 -5.79 -11.19 8.21
CA ALA A 40 -6.57 -9.98 8.49
C ALA A 40 -5.69 -8.79 8.91
N LEU A 41 -4.69 -9.02 9.76
CA LEU A 41 -3.74 -7.98 10.17
C LEU A 41 -2.87 -7.51 9.00
N ASN A 42 -2.39 -8.45 8.18
CA ASN A 42 -1.61 -8.12 6.98
C ASN A 42 -2.44 -7.38 5.94
N LEU A 43 -3.71 -7.75 5.78
CA LEU A 43 -4.62 -7.14 4.82
C LEU A 43 -4.92 -5.68 5.19
N ARG A 44 -5.08 -5.35 6.47
CA ARG A 44 -5.22 -3.95 6.92
C ARG A 44 -3.99 -3.11 6.53
N GLY A 45 -2.79 -3.64 6.75
CA GLY A 45 -1.56 -2.97 6.32
C GLY A 45 -1.43 -2.86 4.79
N ALA A 46 -1.90 -3.87 4.06
CA ALA A 46 -1.92 -3.84 2.60
C ALA A 46 -2.91 -2.78 2.06
N ILE A 47 -4.11 -2.67 2.65
CA ILE A 47 -5.12 -1.67 2.27
C ILE A 47 -4.58 -0.26 2.50
N ASN A 48 -3.97 0.02 3.66
CA ASN A 48 -3.40 1.34 3.94
C ASN A 48 -2.33 1.76 2.92
N ARG A 49 -1.51 0.80 2.45
CA ARG A 49 -0.52 1.05 1.39
C ARG A 49 -1.15 1.33 0.01
N ILE A 50 -2.34 0.80 -0.25
CA ILE A 50 -3.08 1.10 -1.49
C ILE A 50 -3.69 2.50 -1.39
N GLU A 51 -4.27 2.86 -0.24
CA GLU A 51 -4.82 4.20 0.00
C GLU A 51 -3.74 5.29 -0.12
N GLU A 52 -2.50 5.02 0.31
CA GLU A 52 -1.37 5.94 0.17
C GLU A 52 -0.96 6.25 -1.28
N ARG A 53 -1.41 5.45 -2.26
CA ARG A 53 -1.14 5.67 -3.69
C ARG A 53 -2.16 6.58 -4.38
N VAL A 54 -3.20 7.03 -3.67
CA VAL A 54 -4.13 8.01 -4.23
C VAL A 54 -3.46 9.38 -4.23
N GLU A 55 -2.92 9.73 -5.38
CA GLU A 55 -2.31 11.03 -5.66
C GLU A 55 -3.13 11.74 -6.73
N ILE A 56 -3.35 13.04 -6.55
CA ILE A 56 -3.99 13.87 -7.57
C ILE A 56 -2.89 14.48 -8.41
N VAL A 57 -2.98 14.30 -9.72
CA VAL A 57 -2.05 14.83 -10.70
C VAL A 57 -2.74 15.93 -11.49
N ALA A 58 -2.33 17.18 -11.29
CA ALA A 58 -2.81 18.34 -12.03
C ALA A 58 -1.82 18.69 -13.14
N PHE A 59 -2.19 18.47 -14.40
CA PHE A 59 -1.32 18.81 -15.53
C PHE A 59 -1.31 20.30 -15.80
N VAL A 60 -0.12 20.85 -16.04
CA VAL A 60 0.12 22.27 -16.29
C VAL A 60 0.39 22.48 -17.78
N LEU A 61 -0.12 23.58 -18.34
CA LEU A 61 0.18 23.94 -19.72
C LEU A 61 1.66 24.33 -19.90
N ARG A 62 2.23 23.93 -21.03
CA ARG A 62 3.60 24.30 -21.42
C ARG A 62 3.73 25.81 -21.55
N GLY A 63 4.82 26.36 -21.02
CA GLY A 63 5.08 27.81 -21.04
C GLY A 63 4.37 28.59 -19.93
N THR A 64 3.76 27.92 -18.95
CA THR A 64 3.20 28.58 -17.76
C THR A 64 4.33 29.29 -16.99
N PRO A 65 4.18 30.58 -16.65
CA PRO A 65 5.20 31.32 -15.88
C PRO A 65 5.45 30.68 -14.52
N SER A 66 6.72 30.55 -14.13
CA SER A 66 7.13 30.00 -12.83
C SER A 66 6.48 30.71 -11.64
N GLN A 67 6.22 32.01 -11.78
CA GLN A 67 5.56 32.82 -10.76
C GLN A 67 4.09 32.44 -10.55
N GLY A 68 3.35 32.18 -11.64
CA GLY A 68 1.97 31.70 -11.55
C GLY A 68 1.87 30.28 -11.00
N LEU A 69 2.86 29.44 -11.36
CA LEU A 69 2.98 28.09 -10.82
C LEU A 69 3.25 28.09 -9.30
N ALA A 70 4.15 28.96 -8.83
CA ALA A 70 4.47 29.07 -7.41
C ALA A 70 3.25 29.52 -6.58
N VAL A 71 2.49 30.50 -7.08
CA VAL A 71 1.24 30.95 -6.43
C VAL A 71 0.22 29.81 -6.38
N ALA A 72 0.02 29.10 -7.49
CA ALA A 72 -0.90 27.96 -7.51
C ALA A 72 -0.49 26.85 -6.52
N MET A 73 0.81 26.56 -6.40
CA MET A 73 1.31 25.58 -5.43
C MET A 73 1.08 26.04 -3.98
N GLU A 74 1.26 27.32 -3.69
CA GLU A 74 1.03 27.90 -2.36
C GLU A 74 -0.46 27.86 -1.99
N ASP A 75 -1.35 28.25 -2.91
CA ASP A 75 -2.79 28.17 -2.74
C ASP A 75 -3.26 26.73 -2.50
N ILE A 76 -2.72 25.77 -3.27
CA ILE A 76 -3.03 24.35 -3.08
C ILE A 76 -2.51 23.84 -1.73
N ALA A 77 -1.30 24.24 -1.34
CA ALA A 77 -0.72 23.84 -0.06
C ALA A 77 -1.47 24.40 1.15
N ALA A 78 -2.21 25.50 0.98
CA ALA A 78 -3.02 26.11 2.03
C ALA A 78 -4.28 25.30 2.36
N PHE A 79 -4.72 24.38 1.51
CA PHE A 79 -5.90 23.55 1.79
C PHE A 79 -5.64 22.61 2.98
N PRO A 80 -6.55 22.54 3.97
CA PRO A 80 -6.38 21.70 5.14
C PRO A 80 -6.42 20.20 4.82
N GLU A 81 -6.93 19.80 3.67
CA GLU A 81 -6.98 18.42 3.17
C GLU A 81 -5.65 17.98 2.55
N VAL A 82 -4.79 18.93 2.14
CA VAL A 82 -3.53 18.65 1.46
C VAL A 82 -2.45 18.32 2.49
N LEU A 83 -1.69 17.27 2.20
CA LEU A 83 -0.54 16.83 2.97
C LEU A 83 0.76 17.38 2.36
N SER A 84 0.91 17.30 1.04
CA SER A 84 2.09 17.77 0.33
C SER A 84 1.78 18.12 -1.11
N VAL A 85 2.50 19.09 -1.65
CA VAL A 85 2.45 19.51 -3.06
C VAL A 85 3.86 19.41 -3.64
N ARG A 86 3.99 18.82 -4.82
CA ARG A 86 5.26 18.67 -5.54
C ARG A 86 5.06 19.06 -7.00
N TYR A 87 5.99 19.85 -7.53
CA TYR A 87 6.06 20.10 -8.96
C TYR A 87 6.94 19.05 -9.61
N VAL A 88 6.48 18.49 -10.73
CA VAL A 88 7.19 17.52 -11.55
C VAL A 88 7.39 18.14 -12.94
N THR A 89 8.66 18.27 -13.33
CA THR A 89 9.02 18.80 -14.64
C THR A 89 8.72 17.77 -15.73
N GLU A 90 8.69 18.21 -16.99
CA GLU A 90 8.53 17.30 -18.13
C GLU A 90 9.64 16.23 -18.17
N GLU A 91 10.87 16.61 -17.81
CA GLU A 91 12.04 15.73 -17.78
C GLU A 91 11.92 14.69 -16.67
N ASP A 92 11.52 15.11 -15.47
CA ASP A 92 11.28 14.21 -14.34
C ASP A 92 10.13 13.24 -14.62
N ALA A 93 9.05 13.73 -15.22
CA ALA A 93 7.92 12.90 -15.62
C ALA A 93 8.34 11.80 -16.61
N LEU A 94 9.20 12.14 -17.57
CA LEU A 94 9.73 11.18 -18.55
C LEU A 94 10.70 10.18 -17.90
N ALA A 95 11.57 10.64 -17.01
CA ALA A 95 12.48 9.78 -16.28
C ALA A 95 11.72 8.76 -15.42
N GLN A 96 10.68 9.22 -14.72
CA GLN A 96 9.80 8.36 -13.91
C GLN A 96 9.03 7.36 -14.78
N ALA A 97 8.41 7.82 -15.87
CA ALA A 97 7.68 6.94 -16.80
C ALA A 97 8.59 5.85 -17.39
N LYS A 98 9.83 6.18 -17.74
CA LYS A 98 10.81 5.19 -18.23
C LYS A 98 11.23 4.17 -17.16
N GLN A 99 11.13 4.50 -15.87
CA GLN A 99 11.43 3.56 -14.79
C GLN A 99 10.23 2.66 -14.48
N ASP A 100 9.03 3.23 -14.48
CA ASP A 100 7.80 2.50 -14.12
C ASP A 100 7.27 1.62 -15.26
N LEU A 101 7.47 2.05 -16.51
CA LEU A 101 6.98 1.38 -17.72
C LEU A 101 8.15 0.87 -18.56
N VAL A 102 8.92 -0.07 -17.98
CA VAL A 102 10.11 -0.65 -18.61
C VAL A 102 9.81 -1.24 -20.00
N GLU A 103 8.63 -1.81 -20.18
CA GLU A 103 8.15 -2.43 -21.43
C GLU A 103 7.88 -1.41 -22.56
N PHE A 104 7.64 -0.14 -22.20
CA PHE A 104 7.35 0.94 -23.15
C PHE A 104 8.53 1.89 -23.36
N ARG A 105 9.70 1.58 -22.80
CA ARG A 105 10.90 2.43 -22.90
C ARG A 105 11.25 2.78 -24.33
N ASP A 106 11.22 1.80 -25.23
CA ASP A 106 11.57 1.99 -26.64
C ASP A 106 10.60 2.96 -27.33
N ALA A 107 9.30 2.91 -26.98
CA ALA A 107 8.30 3.84 -27.51
C ALA A 107 8.54 5.29 -27.06
N TYR A 108 9.14 5.50 -25.88
CA TYR A 108 9.53 6.83 -25.39
C TYR A 108 10.89 7.30 -25.92
N GLU A 109 11.74 6.41 -26.44
CA GLU A 109 13.02 6.76 -27.07
C GLU A 109 12.86 7.14 -28.54
N ASP A 110 11.90 6.54 -29.24
CA ASP A 110 11.58 6.87 -30.64
C ASP A 110 10.87 8.23 -30.80
N LEU A 111 10.39 8.83 -29.70
CA LEU A 111 9.74 10.14 -29.71
C LEU A 111 10.78 11.27 -29.68
N GLN A 112 10.87 12.03 -30.78
CA GLN A 112 11.77 13.19 -30.89
C GLN A 112 11.46 14.34 -29.92
N ILE A 113 10.24 14.37 -29.37
CA ILE A 113 9.76 15.42 -28.46
C ILE A 113 9.05 14.75 -27.29
N ASN A 114 9.37 15.18 -26.07
CA ASN A 114 8.72 14.67 -24.86
C ASN A 114 7.20 14.89 -24.92
N PRO A 115 6.37 13.83 -24.90
CA PRO A 115 4.92 13.97 -24.95
C PRO A 115 4.30 14.34 -23.60
N LEU A 116 5.05 14.21 -22.49
CA LEU A 116 4.52 14.40 -21.15
C LEU A 116 4.49 15.89 -20.80
N PRO A 117 3.35 16.43 -20.35
CA PRO A 117 3.29 17.79 -19.81
C PRO A 117 3.85 17.81 -18.38
N PRO A 118 4.27 18.98 -17.89
CA PRO A 118 4.63 19.14 -16.49
C PRO A 118 3.38 19.02 -15.62
N SER A 119 3.55 18.60 -14.37
CA SER A 119 2.43 18.38 -13.46
C SER A 119 2.71 18.88 -12.05
N ILE A 120 1.63 19.17 -11.33
CA ILE A 120 1.63 19.36 -9.89
C ILE A 120 0.99 18.11 -9.30
N GLU A 121 1.77 17.37 -8.54
CA GLU A 121 1.32 16.19 -7.82
C GLU A 121 1.03 16.59 -6.38
N LEU A 122 -0.16 16.27 -5.91
CA LEU A 122 -0.58 16.58 -4.56
C LEU A 122 -1.10 15.32 -3.86
N ARG A 123 -0.66 15.17 -2.60
CA ARG A 123 -1.04 14.07 -1.73
C ARG A 123 -2.00 14.60 -0.69
N LEU A 124 -3.10 13.88 -0.49
CA LEU A 124 -4.11 14.24 0.51
C LEU A 124 -3.78 13.61 1.87
N ARG A 125 -4.30 14.22 2.93
CA ARG A 125 -4.20 13.68 4.30
C ARG A 125 -5.04 12.40 4.44
N PRO A 126 -4.68 11.49 5.37
CA PRO A 126 -5.47 10.30 5.65
C PRO A 126 -6.93 10.65 5.97
N GLY A 127 -7.89 9.92 5.39
CA GLY A 127 -9.32 10.19 5.54
C GLY A 127 -9.94 11.15 4.50
N PHE A 128 -9.12 11.77 3.63
CA PHE A 128 -9.59 12.56 2.49
C PHE A 128 -9.25 11.89 1.14
N ARG A 129 -8.85 10.61 1.16
CA ARG A 129 -8.32 9.86 0.00
C ARG A 129 -9.36 8.99 -0.71
N ASP A 130 -10.64 9.15 -0.40
CA ASP A 130 -11.70 8.35 -1.02
C ASP A 130 -11.92 8.80 -2.47
N ALA A 131 -11.68 7.86 -3.40
CA ALA A 131 -12.19 7.99 -4.75
C ALA A 131 -13.71 7.77 -4.68
N ALA A 132 -14.48 8.83 -4.95
CA ALA A 132 -15.93 8.77 -5.05
C ALA A 132 -16.38 7.75 -6.11
#